data_AF-A0A8D0W6E8-F1
#
_entry.id   AF-A0A8D0W6E8-F1
#
_cell.length_a   1.000
_cell.length_b   1.000
_cell.length_c   1.000
_cell.angle_alpha   90.00
_cell.angle_beta   90.00
_cell.angle_gamma   90.00
#
_symmetry.space_group_name_H-M   'P 1'
#
loop_
_entity.id
_entity.type
_entity.pdbx_description
1 polymer ?
#
loop_
_entity_poly.entity_id
_entity_poly.type
_entity_poly.pdbx_seq_one_letter_code
_entity_poly.pdbx_strand_id
1 'polypeptide(L)'
;MARAMALAMLRDWCRWMGVKAQRALLILGIPDDCEDQEFLEDQEFQEAVRAALRPLGRYRVLGKVFRKELGCRVALVEFADRRRGGHRS
;
A
#
# COMPACT_ATOMS: atom_id res chain seq x y z
N MET A 1 -2.80 -12.17 -17.41
CA MET A 1 -1.39 -11.86 -17.12
C MET A 1 -1.22 -10.80 -16.01
N ALA A 2 -2.01 -9.73 -15.97
CA ALA A 2 -1.90 -8.66 -14.97
C ALA A 2 -1.84 -9.11 -13.49
N ARG A 3 -2.67 -10.09 -13.07
CA ARG A 3 -2.69 -10.59 -11.68
C ARG A 3 -1.38 -11.27 -11.25
N ALA A 4 -0.73 -12.01 -12.15
CA ALA A 4 0.55 -12.68 -11.83
C ALA A 4 1.67 -11.65 -11.63
N MET A 5 1.68 -10.60 -12.45
CA MET A 5 2.63 -9.48 -12.33
C MET A 5 2.42 -8.69 -11.03
N ALA A 6 1.17 -8.38 -10.70
CA ALA A 6 0.82 -7.72 -9.44
C ALA A 6 1.30 -8.53 -8.21
N LEU A 7 1.11 -9.86 -8.24
CA LEU A 7 1.54 -10.73 -7.15
C LEU A 7 3.06 -10.83 -7.04
N ALA A 8 3.78 -10.91 -8.16
CA ALA A 8 5.24 -10.88 -8.17
C ALA A 8 5.76 -9.56 -7.55
N MET A 9 5.23 -8.43 -8.01
CA MET A 9 5.59 -7.10 -7.49
C MET A 9 5.35 -6.96 -5.99
N LEU A 10 4.18 -7.39 -5.50
CA LEU A 10 3.89 -7.38 -4.07
C LEU A 10 4.95 -8.15 -3.28
N ARG A 11 5.33 -9.35 -3.75
CA ARG A 11 6.32 -10.20 -3.07
C ARG A 11 7.72 -9.58 -3.09
N ASP A 12 8.12 -8.99 -4.21
CA ASP A 12 9.44 -8.37 -4.36
C ASP A 12 9.57 -7.13 -3.47
N TRP A 13 8.55 -6.27 -3.45
CA TRP A 13 8.55 -5.09 -2.60
C TRP A 13 8.46 -5.42 -1.13
N CYS A 14 7.65 -6.43 -0.75
CA CYS A 14 7.64 -6.93 0.61
C CYS A 14 9.03 -7.41 1.05
N ARG A 15 9.75 -8.11 0.16
CA ARG A 15 11.12 -8.56 0.44
C ARG A 15 12.08 -7.38 0.62
N TRP A 16 11.98 -6.37 -0.24
CA TRP A 16 12.87 -5.20 -0.18
C TRP A 16 12.61 -4.33 1.06
N MET A 17 11.34 -4.12 1.40
CA MET A 17 10.92 -3.27 2.53
C MET A 17 10.89 -4.02 3.88
N GLY A 18 11.16 -5.32 3.91
CA GLY A 18 11.11 -6.12 5.15
C GLY A 18 9.70 -6.33 5.70
N VAL A 19 8.67 -6.33 4.85
CA VAL A 19 7.26 -6.38 5.24
C VAL A 19 6.70 -7.79 5.02
N LYS A 20 5.83 -8.25 5.91
CA LYS A 20 5.12 -9.52 5.72
C LYS A 20 4.07 -9.36 4.62
N ALA A 21 4.16 -10.16 3.55
CA ALA A 21 3.20 -10.14 2.45
C ALA A 21 1.73 -10.33 2.88
N GLN A 22 1.49 -11.06 3.98
CA GLN A 22 0.17 -11.26 4.58
C GLN A 22 -0.43 -9.99 5.21
N ARG A 23 0.42 -9.00 5.51
CA ARG A 23 0.06 -7.71 6.12
C ARG A 23 0.26 -6.56 5.13
N ALA A 24 0.51 -6.86 3.86
CA ALA A 24 0.76 -5.89 2.83
C ALA A 24 -0.40 -5.86 1.82
N LEU A 25 -0.71 -4.67 1.35
CA LEU A 25 -1.67 -4.42 0.28
C LEU A 25 -0.96 -3.63 -0.82
N LEU A 26 -1.06 -4.12 -2.06
CA LEU A 26 -0.62 -3.40 -3.25
C LEU A 26 -1.83 -2.72 -3.90
N ILE A 27 -1.81 -1.40 -3.99
CA ILE A 27 -2.80 -0.59 -4.69
C ILE A 27 -2.26 -0.33 -6.10
N LEU A 28 -3.07 -0.62 -7.12
CA LEU A 28 -2.74 -0.47 -8.54
C LEU A 28 -3.69 0.52 -9.20
N GLY A 29 -3.31 1.04 -10.37
CA GLY A 29 -4.17 1.92 -11.14
C GLY A 29 -4.35 3.31 -10.53
N ILE A 30 -3.37 3.74 -9.72
CA ILE A 30 -3.37 5.10 -9.19
C ILE A 30 -3.13 6.04 -10.39
N PRO A 31 -4.03 7.01 -10.64
CA PRO A 31 -3.90 7.97 -11.71
C PRO A 31 -2.55 8.72 -11.66
N ASP A 32 -2.00 9.09 -12.82
CA ASP A 32 -0.66 9.71 -12.89
C ASP A 32 -0.67 11.17 -12.37
N ASP A 33 -1.82 11.83 -12.51
CA ASP A 33 -2.17 13.16 -12.02
C ASP A 33 -2.36 13.26 -10.50
N CYS A 34 -2.38 12.12 -9.78
CA CYS A 34 -2.09 12.13 -8.34
C CYS A 34 -0.61 12.48 -8.14
N GLU A 35 -0.34 13.78 -8.03
CA GLU A 35 0.98 14.40 -8.20
C GLU A 35 2.09 13.73 -7.37
N ASP A 36 3.29 13.75 -7.96
CA ASP A 36 4.54 13.20 -7.42
C ASP A 36 5.22 14.08 -6.38
N GLN A 37 4.64 15.23 -6.03
CA GLN A 37 5.21 16.19 -5.11
C GLN A 37 5.20 15.62 -3.70
N GLU A 38 6.21 14.80 -3.44
CA GLU A 38 6.53 14.15 -2.19
C GLU A 38 5.38 13.27 -1.64
N PHE A 39 5.70 12.07 -1.20
CA PHE A 39 4.73 11.12 -0.62
C PHE A 39 3.93 11.70 0.57
N LEU A 40 4.37 12.84 1.09
CA LEU A 40 3.77 13.62 2.17
C LEU A 40 2.79 14.73 1.68
N GLU A 41 2.82 15.18 0.42
CA GLU A 41 1.91 16.25 -0.06
C GLU A 41 0.78 15.77 -0.99
N ASP A 42 0.76 14.50 -1.41
CA ASP A 42 -0.41 13.92 -2.10
C ASP A 42 -1.55 13.65 -1.12
N GLN A 43 -2.20 14.74 -0.70
CA GLN A 43 -3.29 14.72 0.28
C GLN A 43 -4.49 13.94 -0.24
N GLU A 44 -4.84 14.05 -1.54
CA GLU A 44 -6.01 13.37 -2.10
C GLU A 44 -5.86 11.84 -2.04
N PHE A 45 -4.70 11.31 -2.47
CA PHE A 45 -4.43 9.88 -2.36
C PHE A 45 -4.42 9.42 -0.89
N GLN A 46 -3.75 10.16 0.00
CA GLN A 46 -3.69 9.81 1.42
C GLN A 46 -5.08 9.82 2.06
N GLU A 47 -5.93 10.78 1.71
CA GLU A 47 -7.31 10.86 2.18
C GLU A 47 -8.17 9.73 1.65
N ALA A 48 -8.06 9.39 0.36
CA ALA A 48 -8.77 8.27 -0.23
C ALA A 48 -8.37 6.94 0.42
N VAL A 49 -7.07 6.69 0.56
CA VAL A 49 -6.54 5.51 1.26
C VAL A 49 -7.00 5.50 2.72
N ARG A 50 -7.01 6.65 3.39
CA ARG A 50 -7.51 6.77 4.78
C ARG A 50 -8.98 6.47 4.91
N ALA A 51 -9.81 7.04 4.06
CA ALA A 51 -11.24 6.74 4.04
C ALA A 51 -11.49 5.24 3.79
N ALA A 52 -10.81 4.65 2.80
CA ALA A 52 -10.99 3.26 2.41
C ALA A 52 -10.46 2.24 3.44
N LEU A 53 -9.29 2.49 4.02
CA LEU A 53 -8.60 1.54 4.89
C LEU A 53 -8.87 1.76 6.39
N ARG A 54 -9.52 2.87 6.77
CA ARG A 54 -9.91 3.16 8.17
C ARG A 54 -10.57 1.97 8.90
N PRO A 55 -11.50 1.20 8.31
CA PRO A 55 -12.12 0.06 8.98
C PRO A 55 -11.17 -1.10 9.28
N LEU A 56 -10.04 -1.19 8.56
CA LEU A 56 -9.10 -2.31 8.66
C LEU A 56 -8.11 -2.14 9.82
N GLY A 57 -7.99 -0.92 10.36
CA GLY A 57 -7.17 -0.58 11.52
C GLY A 57 -5.99 0.31 11.15
N ARG A 58 -4.91 0.24 11.95
CA ARG A 58 -3.71 1.04 11.72
C ARG A 58 -2.95 0.50 10.51
N TYR A 59 -2.53 1.40 9.64
CA TYR A 59 -1.71 1.09 8.48
C TYR A 59 -0.71 2.22 8.23
N ARG A 60 0.27 1.96 7.39
CA ARG A 60 1.25 2.94 6.90
C ARG A 60 1.48 2.69 5.42
N VAL A 61 1.37 3.72 4.61
CA VAL A 61 1.78 3.67 3.20
C VAL A 61 3.32 3.69 3.18
N LEU A 62 3.95 2.74 2.50
CA LEU A 62 5.40 2.54 2.50
C LEU A 62 6.10 3.16 1.29
N GLY A 63 5.37 3.38 0.20
CA GLY A 63 5.86 4.05 -1.00
C GLY A 63 4.81 4.05 -2.09
N LYS A 64 4.89 5.05 -2.97
CA LYS A 64 4.09 5.24 -4.19
C LYS A 64 5.11 5.47 -5.32
N VAL A 65 5.08 4.66 -6.37
CA VAL A 65 5.94 4.89 -7.55
C VAL A 65 5.22 4.57 -8.84
N PHE A 66 5.61 5.24 -9.92
CA PHE A 66 5.18 4.90 -11.26
C PHE A 66 5.84 3.61 -11.75
N ARG A 67 5.04 2.70 -12.32
CA ARG A 67 5.53 1.44 -12.88
C ARG A 67 5.23 1.37 -14.36
N LYS A 68 6.28 1.57 -15.17
CA LYS A 68 6.19 1.54 -16.64
C LYS A 68 5.55 0.25 -17.16
N GLU A 69 5.83 -0.89 -16.54
CA GLU A 69 5.24 -2.17 -16.95
C GLU A 69 3.71 -2.23 -16.79
N LEU A 70 3.17 -1.42 -15.87
CA LEU A 70 1.74 -1.34 -15.57
C LEU A 70 1.06 -0.09 -16.13
N GLY A 71 1.83 0.87 -16.65
CA GLY A 71 1.32 2.14 -17.15
C GLY A 71 0.58 2.98 -16.11
N CYS A 72 0.80 2.74 -14.82
CA CYS A 72 0.13 3.45 -13.73
C CYS A 72 1.02 3.54 -12.48
N ARG A 73 0.65 4.42 -11.56
CA ARG A 73 1.24 4.47 -10.23
C ARG A 73 0.75 3.31 -9.37
N VAL A 74 1.63 2.81 -8.52
CA VAL A 74 1.33 1.76 -7.55
C VAL A 74 1.79 2.18 -6.16
N ALA A 75 1.07 1.76 -5.14
CA ALA A 75 1.43 2.02 -3.76
C ALA A 75 1.43 0.75 -2.92
N LEU A 76 2.39 0.63 -2.01
CA LEU A 76 2.44 -0.45 -1.02
C LEU A 76 2.00 0.09 0.33
N VAL A 77 1.07 -0.62 0.96
CA VAL A 77 0.56 -0.31 2.30
C VAL A 77 0.84 -1.49 3.23
N GLU A 78 1.36 -1.20 4.41
CA GLU A 78 1.53 -2.17 5.50
C GLU A 78 0.46 -1.94 6.58
N PHE A 79 -0.21 -3.01 6.99
CA PHE A 79 -1.09 -3.01 8.15
C PHE A 79 -0.33 -3.38 9.42
N ALA A 80 -0.65 -2.70 10.53
CA ALA A 80 -0.16 -3.08 11.85
C ALA A 80 -0.71 -4.45 12.26
N ASP A 81 0.04 -5.16 13.11
CA ASP A 81 -0.49 -6.38 13.71
C ASP A 81 -1.70 -5.99 14.56
N ARG A 82 -2.84 -6.66 14.35
CA ARG A 82 -3.91 -6.58 15.34
C ARG A 82 -3.33 -7.27 16.57
N ARG A 83 -2.78 -6.48 17.52
CA ARG A 83 -2.60 -6.99 18.88
C ARG A 83 -3.96 -7.56 19.27
N ARG A 84 -4.06 -8.89 19.34
CA ARG A 84 -5.19 -9.55 19.98
C ARG A 84 -5.33 -8.82 21.31
N GLY A 85 -6.48 -8.17 21.52
CA GLY A 85 -6.76 -7.50 22.78
C GLY A 85 -6.37 -8.48 23.88
N GLY A 86 -5.46 -8.03 24.75
CA GLY A 86 -5.08 -8.83 25.90
C GLY A 86 -6.37 -9.23 26.61
N HIS A 87 -6.61 -10.54 26.69
CA HIS A 87 -7.48 -11.09 27.70
C HIS A 87 -6.88 -10.61 29.02
N ARG A 88 -7.47 -9.54 29.58
CA ARG A 88 -7.23 -9.18 30.96
C ARG A 88 -8.12 -10.12 31.76
N SER A 89 -7.46 -11.03 32.47
CA SER A 89 -8.02 -11.84 33.55
C SER A 89 -8.78 -10.98 34.55
#